data_AF-A0A098T471-F1
#
_entry.id   AF-A0A098T471-F1
#
_cell.length_a   1.000
_cell.length_b   1.000
_cell.length_c   1.000
_cell.angle_alpha   90.00
_cell.angle_beta   90.00
_cell.angle_gamma   90.00
#
_symmetry.space_group_name_H-M   'P 1'
#
loop_
_entity.id
_entity.type
_entity.pdbx_description
1 polymer ?
#
loop_
_entity_poly.entity_id
_entity_poly.type
_entity_poly.pdbx_seq_one_letter_code
_entity_poly.pdbx_strand_id
1 'polypeptide(L)' 'MSDAQKFGLVMVAAGRGERAGSPADSPKQYRPIGGRPVIARTLDTFLTHPGCGDIVVVIHRDDEPLFAAA' A
#
# COMPACT_ATOMS: atom_id res chain seq x y z
N MET A 1 -9.16 -2.92 -29.06
CA MET A 1 -8.52 -2.56 -27.79
C MET A 1 -7.36 -3.50 -27.62
N SER A 2 -6.11 -3.01 -27.53
CA SER A 2 -4.95 -3.87 -27.33
C SER A 2 -5.09 -4.62 -26.02
N ASP A 3 -4.77 -5.91 -26.00
CA ASP A 3 -4.60 -6.65 -24.74
C ASP A 3 -3.61 -5.87 -23.87
N ALA A 4 -4.06 -5.43 -22.69
CA ALA A 4 -3.17 -4.82 -21.74
C ALA A 4 -2.14 -5.88 -21.32
N GLN A 5 -0.85 -5.54 -21.38
CA GLN A 5 0.19 -6.44 -20.92
C GLN A 5 -0.07 -6.80 -19.45
N LYS A 6 -0.18 -8.09 -19.15
CA LYS A 6 -0.42 -8.59 -17.80
C LYS A 6 0.85 -8.51 -16.95
N PHE A 7 0.70 -8.14 -15.68
CA PHE A 7 1.78 -8.12 -14.69
C PHE A 7 1.28 -8.43 -13.29
N GLY A 8 2.16 -8.95 -12.43
CA GLY A 8 1.93 -9.04 -10.98
C GLY A 8 2.57 -7.86 -10.24
N LEU A 9 2.01 -7.50 -9.09
CA LEU A 9 2.51 -6.42 -8.23
C LEU A 9 3.04 -6.99 -6.91
N VAL A 10 4.26 -6.61 -6.55
CA VAL A 10 4.78 -6.77 -5.19
C VAL A 10 4.95 -5.37 -4.59
N MET A 11 4.11 -5.02 -3.63
CA MET A 11 4.16 -3.73 -2.93
C MET A 11 4.85 -3.91 -1.58
N VAL A 12 6.07 -3.40 -1.47
CA VAL A 12 6.85 -3.49 -0.23
C VAL A 12 6.51 -2.33 0.70
N ALA A 13 5.71 -2.61 1.73
CA ALA A 13 5.20 -1.66 2.71
C ALA A 13 5.58 -2.05 4.17
N ALA A 14 6.65 -2.83 4.35
CA ALA A 14 7.11 -3.31 5.66
C ALA A 14 8.04 -2.34 6.41
N GLY A 15 8.34 -1.18 5.83
CA GLY A 15 9.20 -0.19 6.44
C GLY A 15 8.51 0.60 7.56
N ARG A 16 9.28 0.98 8.58
CA ARG A 16 8.80 1.80 9.70
C ARG A 16 8.59 3.28 9.37
N GLY A 17 9.22 3.77 8.29
CA GLY A 17 9.04 5.15 7.84
C GLY A 17 9.63 6.21 8.76
N GLU A 18 10.67 5.90 9.54
CA GLU A 18 11.24 6.73 10.61
C GLU A 18 11.71 8.13 10.16
N ARG A 19 12.06 8.30 8.88
CA ARG A 19 12.46 9.60 8.31
C ARG A 19 11.28 10.47 7.88
N ALA A 20 10.10 9.88 7.75
CA ALA A 20 8.90 10.58 7.32
C ALA A 20 8.08 10.94 8.56
N GLY A 21 8.16 12.20 9.00
CA GLY A 21 7.39 12.69 10.16
C GLY A 21 7.95 12.27 11.51
N SER A 22 7.12 12.34 12.56
CA SER A 22 7.53 12.04 13.93
C SER A 22 7.58 10.52 14.17
N PRO A 23 8.53 10.00 14.97
CA PRO A 23 8.53 8.59 15.40
C PRO A 23 7.28 8.16 16.18
N ALA A 24 6.54 9.12 16.75
CA ALA A 24 5.29 8.89 17.47
C ALA A 24 4.09 8.61 16.54
N ASP A 25 4.21 8.92 15.25
CA ASP A 25 3.15 8.70 14.28
C ASP A 25 3.13 7.24 13.79
N SER A 26 1.94 6.74 13.42
CA SER A 26 1.78 5.45 12.72
C SER A 26 2.74 5.33 11.51
N PRO A 27 3.24 4.14 11.10
CA PRO A 27 4.04 4.00 9.89
C PRO A 27 3.43 4.71 8.69
N LYS A 28 4.27 5.38 7.89
CA LYS A 28 3.84 6.38 6.89
C LYS A 28 2.79 5.86 5.90
N GLN A 29 2.84 4.57 5.57
CA GLN A 29 1.92 3.92 4.63
C GLN A 29 0.47 3.88 5.14
N TYR A 30 0.25 3.87 6.45
CA TYR A 30 -1.09 3.84 7.05
C TYR A 30 -1.61 5.24 7.41
N ARG A 31 -0.77 6.27 7.33
CA ARG A 31 -1.20 7.64 7.67
C ARG A 31 -2.20 8.14 6.64
N PRO A 32 -3.28 8.81 7.08
CA PRO A 32 -4.22 9.43 6.17
C PRO A 32 -3.61 10.70 5.56
N ILE A 33 -3.75 10.84 4.24
CA ILE A 33 -3.63 12.13 3.54
C ILE A 33 -4.99 12.43 2.97
N GLY A 34 -5.61 13.54 3.39
CA GLY A 34 -7.00 13.86 3.02
C GLY A 34 -7.98 12.75 3.42
N GLY A 35 -7.86 12.23 4.65
CA GLY A 35 -8.75 11.22 5.22
C GLY A 35 -8.58 9.79 4.70
N ARG A 36 -7.64 9.56 3.77
CA ARG A 36 -7.43 8.24 3.15
C ARG A 36 -5.98 7.76 3.33
N PRO A 37 -5.75 6.54 3.85
CA PRO A 37 -4.40 6.00 4.02
C PRO A 37 -3.61 5.99 2.72
N VAL A 38 -2.31 6.27 2.80
CA VAL A 38 -1.43 6.27 1.62
C VAL A 38 -1.45 4.91 0.92
N ILE A 39 -1.41 3.81 1.67
CA ILE A 39 -1.41 2.45 1.14
C ILE A 39 -2.68 2.12 0.35
N ALA A 40 -3.85 2.54 0.85
CA ALA A 40 -5.13 2.33 0.18
C ALA A 40 -5.19 3.09 -1.16
N ARG A 41 -4.68 4.33 -1.20
CA ARG A 41 -4.60 5.11 -2.45
C ARG A 41 -3.75 4.42 -3.52
N THR A 42 -2.63 3.82 -3.11
CA THR A 42 -1.75 3.07 -4.03
C THR A 42 -2.44 1.78 -4.49
N LEU A 43 -3.03 1.01 -3.58
CA LEU A 43 -3.70 -0.26 -3.93
C LEU A 43 -4.85 -0.06 -4.90
N ASP A 44 -5.71 0.94 -4.69
CA ASP A 44 -6.82 1.25 -5.60
C ASP A 44 -6.37 1.44 -7.04
N THR A 45 -5.22 2.08 -7.25
CA THR A 45 -4.67 2.34 -8.58
C THR A 45 -4.38 1.04 -9.32
N PHE A 46 -3.86 0.03 -8.62
CA PHE A 46 -3.51 -1.26 -9.23
C PHE A 46 -4.67 -2.24 -9.26
N LEU A 47 -5.52 -2.24 -8.23
CA LEU A 47 -6.75 -3.04 -8.20
C LEU A 47 -7.71 -2.70 -9.35
N THR A 48 -7.68 -1.45 -9.83
CA THR A 48 -8.51 -1.00 -10.95
C THR A 48 -7.79 -1.06 -12.31
N HIS A 49 -6.52 -1.46 -12.34
CA HIS A 49 -5.74 -1.49 -13.57
C HIS A 49 -5.99 -2.81 -14.35
N PRO A 50 -6.45 -2.77 -15.61
CA PRO A 50 -6.87 -3.97 -16.35
C PRO A 50 -5.75 -4.98 -16.64
N GLY A 51 -4.48 -4.54 -16.59
CA GLY A 51 -3.30 -5.40 -16.72
C GLY A 51 -2.75 -5.97 -15.41
N CYS A 52 -3.24 -5.54 -14.24
CA CYS A 52 -2.72 -6.02 -12.96
C CYS A 52 -3.42 -7.33 -12.57
N GLY A 53 -2.65 -8.39 -12.38
CA GLY A 53 -3.11 -9.68 -11.86
C GLY A 53 -2.90 -9.76 -10.35
N ASP A 54 -2.10 -10.73 -9.92
CA ASP A 54 -1.84 -10.96 -8.49
C ASP A 54 -1.14 -9.77 -7.83
N ILE A 55 -1.61 -9.43 -6.63
CA ILE A 55 -1.03 -8.38 -5.79
C ILE A 55 -0.57 -9.01 -4.48
N VAL A 56 0.71 -8.85 -4.18
CA VAL A 56 1.32 -9.22 -2.89
C VAL A 56 1.72 -7.95 -2.17
N VAL A 57 1.19 -7.75 -0.97
CA VAL A 57 1.58 -6.64 -0.10
C VAL A 57 2.46 -7.19 1.02
N VAL A 58 3.70 -6.71 1.08
CA VAL A 58 4.64 -7.06 2.15
C VAL A 58 4.49 -6.03 3.27
N ILE A 59 4.04 -6.47 4.43
CA ILE A 59 3.87 -5.61 5.63
C ILE A 59 4.88 -6.00 6.71
N HIS A 60 5.06 -5.12 7.69
CA HIS A 60 5.81 -5.45 8.89
C HIS A 60 5.00 -6.47 9.70
N ARG A 61 5.67 -7.41 10.39
CA ARG A 61 5.01 -8.48 11.15
C ARG A 61 3.95 -7.97 12.13
N ASP A 62 4.22 -6.83 12.74
CA ASP A 62 3.36 -6.26 13.78
C ASP A 62 2.27 -5.31 13.23
N ASP A 63 2.23 -5.08 11.91
CA ASP A 63 1.34 -4.11 11.29
C ASP A 63 0.05 -4.73 10.72
N GLU A 64 -0.21 -6.03 10.94
CA GLU A 64 -1.45 -6.68 10.50
C GLU A 64 -2.73 -5.88 10.88
N PRO A 65 -2.88 -5.37 12.13
CA PRO A 65 -4.05 -4.58 12.49
C PRO A 65 -4.11 -3.23 11.76
N LEU A 66 -2.96 -2.60 11.51
CA LEU A 66 -2.87 -1.33 10.80
C LEU A 66 -3.22 -1.51 9.31
N PHE A 67 -2.79 -2.62 8.72
CA PHE A 67 -3.12 -2.97 7.34
C PHE A 67 -4.62 -3.28 7.19
N ALA A 68 -5.21 -4.03 8.11
CA ALA A 68 -6.64 -4.35 8.08
C ALA A 68 -7.53 -3.11 8.28
N ALA A 69 -7.06 -2.09 8.99
CA ALA A 69 -7.80 -0.85 9.25
C ALA A 69 -7.64 0.23 8.16
N ALA A 70 -6.70 0.04 7.22
CA ALA A 70 -6.35 1.03 6.20
C ALA A 70 -7.20 0.92 4.93
#